data_AF-A0A7C3R8E9-F1
#
_entry.id   AF-A0A7C3R8E9-F1
#
_cell.length_a   1.000
_cell.length_b   1.000
_cell.length_c   1.000
_cell.angle_alpha   90.00
_cell.angle_beta   90.00
_cell.angle_gamma   90.00
#
_symmetry.space_group_name_H-M   'P 1'
#
loop_
_entity.id
_entity.type
_entity.pdbx_description
1 polymer ?
#
loop_
_entity_poly.entity_id
_entity_poly.type
_entity_poly.pdbx_seq_one_letter_code
_entity_poly.pdbx_strand_id
1 'polypeptide(L)'
;MEGGGSFWLDYILMFLFLSLSAYFMSSETAITAVSKVRLRQLENEGDERARKLNSLLKDSTRLLSTILLGNNIAQNALTAILTAVTLRWLSNLDLNPGWAIPISTIISTFLILIFAEVTPKSYAFQRAEKVALFTATPLSILHKLFSPVAIVMTTVANLILKVFGLKLVNPEPFVT
;
A
#
# COMPACT_ATOMS: atom_id res chain seq x y z
N MET A 1 -14.21 8.12 34.00
CA MET A 1 -14.64 8.99 32.89
C MET A 1 -13.39 9.40 32.12
N GLU A 2 -12.89 8.53 31.26
CA GLU A 2 -11.82 8.82 30.29
C GLU A 2 -12.32 8.21 28.98
N GLY A 3 -12.80 9.01 28.02
CA GLY A 3 -13.40 8.38 26.83
C GLY A 3 -13.82 9.29 25.70
N GLY A 4 -14.00 10.61 25.90
CA GLY A 4 -14.43 11.47 24.80
C GLY A 4 -13.37 11.68 23.69
N GLY A 5 -12.08 11.69 24.06
CA GLY A 5 -10.98 11.97 23.13
C GLY A 5 -10.52 10.79 22.28
N SER A 6 -10.73 9.55 22.72
CA SER A 6 -10.25 8.35 22.02
C SER A 6 -11.10 8.00 20.79
N PHE A 7 -12.42 8.18 20.86
CA PHE A 7 -13.31 7.81 19.74
C PHE A 7 -12.99 8.59 18.46
N TRP A 8 -12.85 9.91 18.56
CA TRP A 8 -12.52 10.75 17.40
C TRP A 8 -11.17 10.38 16.79
N LEU A 9 -10.19 10.05 17.64
CA LEU A 9 -8.87 9.61 17.18
C LEU A 9 -8.96 8.30 16.40
N ASP A 10 -9.74 7.33 16.87
CA ASP A 10 -9.92 6.05 16.16
C ASP A 10 -10.52 6.25 14.77
N TYR A 11 -11.55 7.10 14.63
CA TYR A 11 -12.14 7.39 13.33
C TYR A 11 -11.18 8.13 12.39
N ILE A 12 -10.39 9.07 12.92
CA ILE A 12 -9.35 9.76 12.15
C ILE A 12 -8.28 8.77 11.67
N LEU A 13 -7.81 7.88 12.55
CA LEU A 13 -6.83 6.86 12.20
C LEU A 13 -7.39 5.87 11.18
N MET A 14 -8.64 5.44 11.32
CA MET A 14 -9.31 4.58 10.33
C MET A 14 -9.36 5.25 8.95
N PHE A 15 -9.78 6.51 8.89
CA PHE A 15 -9.82 7.26 7.64
C PHE A 15 -8.42 7.42 7.03
N LEU A 16 -7.42 7.72 7.86
CA LEU A 16 -6.03 7.83 7.46
C LEU A 16 -5.50 6.51 6.88
N PHE A 17 -5.68 5.39 7.57
CA PHE A 17 -5.19 4.08 7.13
C PHE A 17 -5.93 3.57 5.90
N LEU A 18 -7.24 3.82 5.78
CA LEU A 18 -8.00 3.50 4.57
C LEU A 18 -7.47 4.30 3.36
N SER A 19 -7.26 5.61 3.54
CA SER A 19 -6.70 6.48 2.50
C SER A 19 -5.28 6.08 2.11
N LEU A 20 -4.47 5.68 3.09
CA LEU A 20 -3.10 5.23 2.89
C LEU A 20 -3.06 3.90 2.12
N SER A 21 -3.94 2.95 2.44
CA SER A 21 -4.08 1.69 1.70
C SER A 21 -4.52 1.95 0.24
N ALA A 22 -5.52 2.82 0.04
CA ALA A 22 -5.94 3.25 -1.31
C ALA A 22 -4.80 3.90 -2.10
N TYR A 23 -3.97 4.72 -1.45
CA TYR A 23 -2.79 5.34 -2.05
C TYR A 23 -1.76 4.30 -2.52
N PHE A 24 -1.41 3.33 -1.68
CA PHE A 24 -0.44 2.29 -2.04
C PHE A 24 -0.96 1.42 -3.18
N MET A 25 -2.22 1.02 -3.12
CA MET A 25 -2.84 0.20 -4.16
C MET A 25 -2.95 0.93 -5.51
N SER A 26 -3.32 2.21 -5.48
CA SER A 26 -3.32 3.07 -6.68
C SER A 26 -1.92 3.21 -7.26
N SER A 27 -0.92 3.37 -6.39
CA SER A 27 0.47 3.49 -6.79
C SER A 27 0.95 2.24 -7.52
N GLU A 28 0.73 1.06 -6.94
CA GLU A 28 1.09 -0.22 -7.54
C GLU A 28 0.48 -0.38 -8.94
N THR A 29 -0.82 -0.13 -9.05
CA THR A 29 -1.56 -0.27 -10.31
C THR A 29 -1.09 0.73 -11.36
N ALA A 30 -0.88 1.98 -10.98
CA ALA A 30 -0.41 3.01 -11.90
C ALA A 30 1.01 2.72 -12.40
N ILE A 31 1.91 2.29 -11.51
CA ILE A 31 3.32 1.99 -11.83
C ILE A 31 3.43 0.77 -12.74
N THR A 32 2.57 -0.22 -12.56
CA THR A 32 2.54 -1.42 -13.41
C THR A 32 1.86 -1.18 -14.75
N ALA A 33 0.90 -0.25 -14.83
CA ALA A 33 0.17 0.07 -16.07
C ALA A 33 0.83 1.17 -16.92
N VAL A 34 1.68 2.03 -16.36
CA VAL A 34 2.25 3.19 -17.08
C VAL A 34 3.29 2.79 -18.15
N SER A 35 3.24 3.46 -19.30
CA SER A 35 4.21 3.24 -20.39
C SER A 35 5.60 3.80 -20.05
N LYS A 36 6.61 2.93 -20.07
CA LYS A 36 8.02 3.30 -19.87
C LYS A 36 8.53 4.26 -20.94
N VAL A 37 8.09 4.11 -22.19
CA VAL A 37 8.47 5.00 -23.30
C VAL A 37 7.98 6.42 -23.02
N ARG A 38 6.73 6.53 -22.57
CA ARG A 38 6.12 7.82 -22.24
C ARG A 38 6.80 8.50 -21.05
N LEU A 39 7.15 7.74 -20.01
CA LEU A 39 7.91 8.26 -18.88
C LEU A 39 9.31 8.78 -19.27
N ARG A 40 10.02 8.08 -20.16
CA ARG A 40 11.30 8.55 -20.69
C ARG A 40 11.14 9.84 -21.50
N GLN A 41 10.08 9.95 -22.29
CA GLN A 41 9.77 11.18 -23.02
C GLN A 41 9.55 12.35 -22.06
N LEU A 42 8.72 12.17 -21.03
CA LEU A 42 8.45 13.20 -20.02
C LEU A 42 9.71 13.62 -19.24
N GLU A 43 10.60 12.67 -18.94
CA GLU A 43 11.90 12.98 -18.33
C GLU A 43 12.77 13.84 -19.25
N ASN A 44 12.81 13.53 -20.56
CA ASN A 44 13.53 14.34 -21.55
C ASN A 44 12.91 15.73 -21.75
N GLU A 45 11.59 15.86 -21.57
CA GLU A 45 10.86 17.14 -21.56
C GLU A 45 11.09 17.95 -20.27
N GLY A 46 11.84 17.41 -19.30
CA GLY A 46 12.23 18.11 -18.08
C GLY A 46 11.31 17.86 -16.87
N ASP A 47 10.37 16.91 -16.94
CA ASP A 47 9.50 16.58 -15.79
C ASP A 47 10.30 15.88 -14.68
N GLU A 48 10.49 16.57 -13.55
CA GLU A 48 11.21 16.03 -12.40
C GLU A 48 10.54 14.81 -11.74
N ARG A 49 9.20 14.70 -11.82
CA ARG A 49 8.46 13.55 -11.28
C ARG A 49 8.71 12.33 -12.16
N ALA A 50 8.76 12.51 -13.48
CA ALA A 50 9.11 11.44 -14.41
C ALA A 50 10.54 10.94 -14.15
N ARG A 51 11.51 11.85 -13.94
CA ARG A 51 12.89 11.49 -13.55
C ARG A 51 12.93 10.67 -12.25
N LYS A 52 12.21 11.11 -11.19
CA LYS A 52 12.14 10.36 -9.93
C LYS A 52 11.52 8.97 -10.12
N LEU A 53 10.42 8.89 -10.86
CA LEU A 53 9.74 7.62 -11.12
C LEU A 53 10.63 6.66 -11.93
N ASN A 54 11.30 7.15 -12.98
CA ASN A 54 12.27 6.35 -13.74
C ASN A 54 13.42 5.86 -12.85
N SER A 55 13.90 6.67 -11.90
CA SER A 55 14.89 6.23 -10.92
C SER A 55 14.35 5.13 -9.99
N LEU A 56 13.10 5.23 -9.53
CA LEU A 56 12.49 4.20 -8.67
C LEU A 56 12.28 2.88 -9.43
N LEU A 57 11.89 2.98 -10.71
CA LEU A 57 11.65 1.82 -11.57
C LEU A 57 12.92 1.02 -11.90
N LYS A 58 14.12 1.59 -11.72
CA LYS A 58 15.38 0.83 -11.84
C LYS A 58 15.45 -0.35 -10.86
N ASP A 59 14.79 -0.24 -9.71
CA ASP A 59 14.65 -1.32 -8.73
C ASP A 59 13.16 -1.59 -8.44
N SER A 60 12.44 -1.95 -9.51
CA SER A 60 10.99 -2.24 -9.45
C SER A 60 10.64 -3.31 -8.43
N THR A 61 11.49 -4.33 -8.23
CA THR A 61 11.30 -5.38 -7.22
C THR A 61 11.22 -4.79 -5.81
N ARG A 62 12.20 -3.98 -5.41
CA ARG A 62 12.21 -3.38 -4.07
C ARG A 62 11.13 -2.31 -3.93
N LEU A 63 10.84 -1.56 -5.01
CA LEU A 63 9.75 -0.59 -5.02
C LEU A 63 8.40 -1.26 -4.77
N LEU A 64 8.06 -2.31 -5.54
CA LEU A 64 6.81 -3.05 -5.38
C LEU A 64 6.73 -3.71 -4.01
N SER A 65 7.84 -4.28 -3.51
CA SER A 65 7.92 -4.83 -2.16
C SER A 65 7.65 -3.76 -1.09
N THR A 66 8.14 -2.54 -1.30
CA THR A 66 7.90 -1.41 -0.40
C THR A 66 6.42 -0.99 -0.40
N ILE A 67 5.83 -0.88 -1.60
CA ILE A 67 4.41 -0.53 -1.77
C ILE A 67 3.52 -1.59 -1.10
N LEU A 68 3.82 -2.87 -1.35
CA LEU A 68 3.09 -4.00 -0.77
C LEU A 68 3.19 -4.01 0.75
N LEU A 69 4.39 -3.76 1.31
CA LEU A 69 4.58 -3.65 2.75
C LEU A 69 3.73 -2.51 3.33
N GLY A 70 3.79 -1.32 2.73
CA GLY A 70 3.02 -0.16 3.18
C GLY A 70 1.51 -0.41 3.12
N ASN A 71 1.02 -1.03 2.05
CA ASN A 71 -0.38 -1.39 1.91
C ASN A 71 -0.83 -2.36 3.02
N ASN A 72 -0.05 -3.43 3.25
CA ASN A 72 -0.37 -4.43 4.27
C ASN A 72 -0.39 -3.82 5.68
N ILE A 73 0.57 -2.95 6.01
CA ILE A 73 0.58 -2.25 7.30
C ILE A 73 -0.70 -1.41 7.46
N ALA A 74 -1.06 -0.63 6.44
CA ALA A 74 -2.25 0.22 6.50
C ALA A 74 -3.54 -0.60 6.63
N GLN A 75 -3.68 -1.68 5.85
CA GLN A 75 -4.84 -2.56 5.87
C GLN A 75 -4.99 -3.29 7.21
N ASN A 76 -3.89 -3.81 7.76
CA ASN A 76 -3.89 -4.49 9.06
C ASN A 76 -4.18 -3.52 10.19
N ALA A 77 -3.60 -2.31 10.17
CA ALA A 77 -3.88 -1.27 11.16
C ALA A 77 -5.36 -0.86 11.14
N LEU A 78 -5.93 -0.64 9.96
CA LEU A 78 -7.37 -0.35 9.80
C LEU A 78 -8.23 -1.46 10.41
N THR A 79 -7.94 -2.72 10.08
CA THR A 79 -8.71 -3.87 10.58
C THR A 79 -8.59 -4.03 12.09
N ALA A 80 -7.41 -3.80 12.66
CA ALA A 80 -7.18 -3.83 14.10
C ALA A 80 -7.97 -2.73 14.84
N ILE A 81 -7.93 -1.49 14.34
CA ILE A 81 -8.66 -0.37 14.94
C ILE A 81 -10.17 -0.60 14.81
N LEU A 82 -10.64 -1.02 13.64
CA LEU A 82 -12.06 -1.32 13.42
C LEU A 82 -12.56 -2.44 14.35
N THR A 83 -11.74 -3.46 14.60
CA THR A 83 -12.07 -4.51 15.58
C THR A 83 -12.16 -3.96 17.00
N ALA A 84 -11.22 -3.11 17.42
CA ALA A 84 -11.25 -2.48 18.73
C ALA A 84 -12.47 -1.54 18.91
N VAL A 85 -12.81 -0.77 17.87
CA VAL A 85 -14.01 0.07 17.84
C VAL A 85 -15.28 -0.77 17.93
N THR A 86 -15.36 -1.86 17.15
CA THR A 86 -16.51 -2.77 17.13
C THR A 86 -16.71 -3.42 18.49
N LEU A 87 -15.64 -3.90 19.12
CA LEU A 87 -15.68 -4.47 20.47
C LEU A 87 -16.28 -3.50 21.49
N ARG A 88 -15.77 -2.26 21.53
CA ARG A 88 -16.29 -1.23 22.44
C ARG A 88 -17.75 -0.88 22.14
N TRP A 89 -18.11 -0.82 20.86
CA TRP A 89 -19.47 -0.50 20.45
C TRP A 89 -20.47 -1.57 20.91
N LEU A 90 -20.12 -2.86 20.76
CA LEU A 90 -20.95 -3.96 21.26
C LEU A 90 -21.04 -3.95 22.79
N SER A 91 -19.92 -3.72 23.49
CA SER A 91 -19.92 -3.62 24.94
C SER A 91 -20.79 -2.48 25.47
N ASN A 92 -20.78 -1.31 24.82
CA ASN A 92 -21.61 -0.17 25.20
C ASN A 92 -23.11 -0.38 24.95
N LEU A 93 -23.47 -1.33 24.09
CA LEU A 93 -24.85 -1.70 23.77
C LEU A 93 -25.33 -2.92 24.58
N ASP A 94 -24.54 -3.38 25.55
CA ASP A 94 -24.78 -4.61 26.32
C ASP A 94 -24.97 -5.85 25.42
N LEU A 95 -24.34 -5.87 24.25
CA LEU A 95 -24.34 -6.99 23.30
C LEU A 95 -23.16 -7.93 23.56
N ASN A 96 -23.27 -9.19 23.11
CA ASN A 96 -22.20 -10.18 23.30
C ASN A 96 -20.91 -9.77 22.53
N PRO A 97 -19.80 -9.46 23.23
CA PRO A 97 -18.55 -8.99 22.61
C PRO A 97 -17.87 -10.04 21.73
N GLY A 98 -18.24 -11.32 21.84
CA GLY A 98 -17.74 -12.40 20.98
C GLY A 98 -18.05 -12.19 19.49
N TRP A 99 -19.05 -11.37 19.16
CA TRP A 99 -19.37 -11.01 17.78
C TRP A 99 -18.48 -9.92 17.19
N ALA A 100 -17.61 -9.28 17.98
CA ALA A 100 -16.79 -8.18 17.51
C ALA A 100 -15.88 -8.57 16.33
N ILE A 101 -15.24 -9.73 16.42
CA ILE A 101 -14.32 -10.25 15.38
C ILE A 101 -15.05 -10.56 14.06
N PRO A 102 -16.12 -11.38 14.02
CA PRO A 102 -16.79 -11.68 12.76
C PRO A 102 -17.44 -10.42 12.14
N ILE A 103 -18.03 -9.54 12.96
CA ILE A 103 -18.63 -8.29 12.46
C ILE A 103 -17.56 -7.37 11.88
N SER A 104 -16.47 -7.13 12.62
CA SER A 104 -15.40 -6.24 12.15
C SER A 104 -14.72 -6.78 10.90
N THR A 105 -14.57 -8.10 10.79
CA THR A 105 -13.98 -8.76 9.60
C THR A 105 -14.83 -8.56 8.36
N ILE A 106 -16.15 -8.72 8.48
CA ILE A 106 -17.07 -8.48 7.35
C ILE A 106 -16.99 -7.01 6.94
N ILE A 107 -17.13 -6.09 7.89
CA ILE A 107 -17.11 -4.64 7.63
C ILE A 107 -15.77 -4.21 7.02
N SER A 108 -14.64 -4.64 7.60
CA SER A 108 -13.30 -4.29 7.11
C SER A 108 -13.11 -4.78 5.68
N THR A 109 -13.54 -6.01 5.38
CA THR A 109 -13.44 -6.59 4.04
C THR A 109 -14.20 -5.75 3.02
N PHE A 110 -15.46 -5.40 3.29
CA PHE A 110 -16.24 -4.56 2.38
C PHE A 110 -15.62 -3.17 2.21
N LEU A 111 -15.20 -2.51 3.31
CA LEU A 111 -14.58 -1.19 3.25
C LEU A 111 -13.30 -1.19 2.43
N ILE A 112 -12.39 -2.13 2.71
CA ILE A 112 -11.11 -2.24 2.02
C ILE A 112 -11.34 -2.59 0.54
N LEU A 113 -12.19 -3.58 0.25
CA LEU A 113 -12.43 -4.02 -1.12
C LEU A 113 -12.98 -2.88 -1.98
N ILE A 114 -13.94 -2.11 -1.46
CA ILE A 114 -14.53 -1.01 -2.22
C ILE A 114 -13.58 0.19 -2.30
N PHE A 115 -13.08 0.67 -1.16
CA PHE A 115 -12.42 1.97 -1.07
C PHE A 115 -10.91 1.93 -1.19
N ALA A 116 -10.27 0.81 -0.88
CA ALA A 116 -8.81 0.66 -0.94
C ALA A 116 -8.34 -0.26 -2.07
N GLU A 117 -9.23 -1.11 -2.61
CA GLU A 117 -8.84 -2.10 -3.62
C GLU A 117 -9.47 -1.87 -4.99
N VAL A 118 -10.76 -2.18 -5.19
CA VAL A 118 -11.40 -2.16 -6.51
C VAL A 118 -11.50 -0.76 -7.09
N THR A 119 -12.01 0.22 -6.34
CA THR A 119 -12.18 1.59 -6.85
C THR A 119 -10.84 2.25 -7.14
N PRO A 120 -9.83 2.21 -6.23
CA PRO A 120 -8.55 2.84 -6.50
C PRO A 120 -7.78 2.15 -7.64
N LYS A 121 -7.80 0.81 -7.74
CA LYS A 121 -7.21 0.08 -8.88
C LYS A 121 -7.83 0.53 -10.20
N SER A 122 -9.16 0.57 -10.29
CA SER A 122 -9.86 0.97 -11.51
C SER A 122 -9.54 2.40 -11.94
N TYR A 123 -9.51 3.33 -10.97
CA TYR A 123 -9.14 4.71 -11.23
C TYR A 123 -7.67 4.85 -11.67
N ALA A 124 -6.76 4.18 -10.97
CA ALA A 124 -5.32 4.22 -11.25
C ALA A 124 -5.00 3.60 -12.62
N PHE A 125 -5.66 2.52 -13.00
CA PHE A 125 -5.48 1.89 -14.31
C PHE A 125 -5.85 2.85 -15.45
N GLN A 126 -6.99 3.52 -15.35
CA GLN A 126 -7.46 4.46 -16.37
C GLN A 126 -6.62 5.74 -16.46
N ARG A 127 -5.95 6.13 -15.36
CA ARG A 127 -5.14 7.34 -15.26
C ARG A 127 -3.69 7.06 -14.85
N ALA A 128 -3.13 5.98 -15.37
CA ALA A 128 -1.84 5.43 -14.94
C ALA A 128 -0.71 6.46 -14.93
N GLU A 129 -0.53 7.22 -16.03
CA GLU A 129 0.51 8.25 -16.11
C GLU A 129 0.37 9.30 -15.00
N LYS A 130 -0.82 9.91 -14.88
CA LYS A 130 -1.06 10.98 -13.89
C LYS A 130 -0.88 10.48 -12.46
N VAL A 131 -1.39 9.29 -12.16
CA VAL A 131 -1.28 8.70 -10.82
C VAL A 131 0.16 8.30 -10.51
N ALA A 132 0.87 7.67 -11.45
CA ALA A 132 2.27 7.27 -11.25
C ALA A 132 3.19 8.47 -11.02
N LEU A 133 3.00 9.56 -11.78
CA LEU A 133 3.77 10.80 -11.58
C LEU A 133 3.43 11.47 -10.24
N PHE A 134 2.17 11.45 -9.81
CA PHE A 134 1.76 11.97 -8.51
C PHE A 134 2.41 11.21 -7.35
N THR A 135 2.48 9.88 -7.44
CA THR A 135 3.00 9.01 -6.38
C THR A 135 4.54 8.97 -6.36
N ALA A 136 5.21 9.41 -7.41
CA ALA A 136 6.67 9.37 -7.56
C ALA A 136 7.44 10.02 -6.39
N THR A 137 7.01 11.19 -5.92
CA THR A 137 7.73 11.90 -4.85
C THR A 137 7.53 11.25 -3.48
N PRO A 138 6.28 11.00 -3.00
CA PRO A 138 6.10 10.34 -1.71
C PRO A 138 6.69 8.92 -1.70
N LEU A 139 6.58 8.16 -2.81
CA LEU A 139 7.21 6.85 -2.91
C LEU A 139 8.73 6.89 -2.85
N SER A 140 9.37 7.94 -3.37
CA SER A 140 10.83 8.06 -3.26
C SER A 140 11.29 8.15 -1.81
N ILE A 141 10.53 8.89 -0.98
CA ILE A 141 10.79 9.00 0.46
C ILE A 141 10.53 7.66 1.16
N LEU A 142 9.38 7.04 0.89
CA LEU A 142 9.00 5.75 1.49
C LEU A 142 9.94 4.62 1.08
N HIS A 143 10.38 4.60 -0.18
CA HIS A 143 11.36 3.64 -0.69
C HIS A 143 12.68 3.72 0.07
N LYS A 144 13.16 4.95 0.36
CA LYS A 144 14.37 5.14 1.17
C LYS A 144 14.16 4.71 2.63
N LEU A 145 13.01 5.04 3.20
CA LEU A 145 12.69 4.72 4.60
C LEU A 145 12.50 3.22 4.84
N PHE A 146 11.79 2.54 3.93
CA PHE A 146 11.46 1.11 4.04
C PHE A 146 12.46 0.19 3.33
N SER A 147 13.45 0.73 2.63
CA SER A 147 14.56 -0.03 2.02
C SER A 147 15.14 -1.12 2.94
N PRO A 148 15.49 -0.87 4.23
CA PRO A 148 16.05 -1.92 5.08
C PRO A 148 15.08 -3.10 5.28
N VAL A 149 13.79 -2.82 5.47
CA VAL A 149 12.76 -3.87 5.63
C VAL A 149 12.53 -4.60 4.31
N ALA A 150 12.51 -3.87 3.20
CA ALA A 150 12.37 -4.46 1.87
C ALA A 150 13.53 -5.41 1.55
N ILE A 151 14.78 -5.06 1.91
CA ILE A 151 15.95 -5.93 1.73
C ILE A 151 15.79 -7.23 2.52
N VAL A 152 15.33 -7.16 3.77
CA VAL A 152 15.07 -8.36 4.58
C VAL A 152 14.01 -9.23 3.91
N MET A 153 12.90 -8.65 3.47
CA MET A 153 11.82 -9.36 2.77
C MET A 153 12.32 -10.05 1.49
N THR A 154 13.05 -9.32 0.62
CA THR A 154 13.61 -9.90 -0.61
C THR A 154 14.62 -11.01 -0.30
N THR A 155 15.41 -10.87 0.77
CA THR A 155 16.37 -11.90 1.19
C THR A 155 15.67 -13.17 1.64
N VAL A 156 14.61 -13.04 2.46
CA VAL A 156 13.80 -14.18 2.89
C VAL A 156 13.11 -14.85 1.71
N ALA A 157 12.50 -14.07 0.81
CA ALA A 157 11.89 -14.60 -0.41
C ALA A 157 12.91 -15.37 -1.28
N ASN A 158 14.10 -14.81 -1.48
CA ASN A 158 15.19 -15.46 -2.22
C ASN A 158 15.68 -16.75 -1.55
N LEU A 159 15.76 -16.79 -0.22
CA LEU A 159 16.13 -17.98 0.52
C LEU A 159 15.11 -19.11 0.29
N ILE A 160 13.81 -18.77 0.36
CA ILE A 160 12.72 -19.70 0.08
C ILE A 160 12.82 -20.22 -1.37
N LEU A 161 12.94 -19.32 -2.35
CA LEU A 161 13.06 -19.71 -3.75
C LEU A 161 14.28 -20.61 -4.01
N LYS A 162 15.40 -20.34 -3.34
CA LYS A 162 16.60 -21.19 -3.41
C LYS A 162 16.35 -22.60 -2.89
N VAL A 163 15.57 -22.75 -1.82
CA VAL A 163 15.15 -24.07 -1.30
C VAL A 163 14.31 -24.83 -2.33
N PHE A 164 13.49 -24.13 -3.11
CA PHE A 164 12.69 -24.72 -4.19
C PHE A 164 13.41 -24.83 -5.54
N GLY A 165 14.71 -24.48 -5.62
CA GLY A 165 15.48 -24.52 -6.87
C GLY A 165 15.04 -23.50 -7.93
N LEU A 166 14.33 -22.44 -7.54
CA LEU A 166 13.79 -21.42 -8.44
C LEU A 166 14.76 -20.23 -8.58
N LYS A 167 14.60 -19.47 -9.66
CA LYS A 167 15.40 -18.25 -9.92
C LYS A 167 15.11 -17.19 -8.85
N LEU A 168 16.17 -16.50 -8.41
CA LEU A 168 16.09 -15.45 -7.40
C LEU A 168 15.37 -14.21 -7.95
N VAL A 169 14.72 -13.45 -7.08
CA VAL A 169 14.05 -12.17 -7.37
C VAL A 169 15.07 -11.03 -7.64
N ASN A 170 16.30 -11.35 -8.07
CA ASN A 170 17.40 -10.39 -8.16
C ASN A 170 17.04 -9.16 -9.04
N PRO A 171 17.54 -7.96 -8.67
CA PRO A 171 17.38 -6.75 -9.45
C PRO A 171 18.32 -6.84 -10.64
N GLU A 172 17.88 -7.40 -11.77
CA GLU A 172 18.61 -7.14 -13.01
C GLU A 172 18.35 -5.67 -13.39
N PRO A 173 19.39 -4.82 -13.49
CA PRO A 173 19.24 -3.66 -14.34
C PRO A 173 18.99 -4.26 -15.73
N PHE A 174 17.78 -4.09 -16.25
CA PHE A 174 17.43 -4.47 -17.60
C PHE A 174 18.34 -3.66 -18.54
N VAL A 175 19.52 -4.20 -18.86
CA VAL A 175 20.38 -3.73 -19.93
C VAL A 175 19.78 -4.32 -21.20
N THR A 176 18.99 -3.48 -21.88
CA THR A 176 18.79 -3.55 -23.33
C THR A 176 19.17 -2.21 -23.90
#